data_AF-A0AAE1Q3U2-F1
#
_entry.id   AF-A0AAE1Q3U2-F1
#
_cell.length_a   1.000
_cell.length_b   1.000
_cell.length_c   1.000
_cell.angle_alpha   90.00
_cell.angle_beta   90.00
_cell.angle_gamma   90.00
#
_symmetry.space_group_name_H-M   'P 1'
#
loop_
_entity.id
_entity.type
_entity.pdbx_description
1 polymer ?
#
loop_
_entity_poly.entity_id
_entity_poly.type
_entity_poly.pdbx_seq_one_letter_code
_entity_poly.pdbx_strand_id
1 'polypeptide(L)'
;MVHQIFVLLAALSCCFCCGTLAIENKDQHLRDLPCPPAEDIQPCVCTVIDSSTYDIEMDCSSVTTNDELASIFSKDFPYNGFFSLVIENNYDLTIIRQGDFGQKTFQQIHITSGSLQTVENNAFNSSYDTLREIDVENTNLFYFPFHELNLFTQLYRLDLQNNQLHGSPELTSLSLGYIYLTENPIDGIILNSLPLLDNIYLQSTSITLLPPGTFTDLPNLDYIHLGYNGLQVLEAGTINLQTSFNNVYLYNNDLTSIAEGALVGLKGGNLDVRYNQLTELAEAVFRPLMDDSVYVFASGNPLDCGCEIAWLVTSDTYMNLLDDDASCTSGQLVSELDPAMFDVIC
;
A
#
# COMPACT_ATOMS: atom_id res chain seq x y z
N MET A 1 62.98 59.45 -25.63
CA MET A 1 64.28 59.07 -26.23
C MET A 1 63.98 58.20 -27.45
N VAL A 2 64.48 58.60 -28.63
CA VAL A 2 65.52 57.85 -29.40
C VAL A 2 64.91 56.58 -30.04
N HIS A 3 64.59 56.57 -31.35
CA HIS A 3 65.49 56.15 -32.46
C HIS A 3 65.91 54.66 -32.27
N GLN A 4 65.95 53.70 -33.22
CA GLN A 4 66.18 53.66 -34.68
C GLN A 4 66.13 52.13 -35.08
N ILE A 5 66.02 51.61 -36.33
CA ILE A 5 65.79 52.14 -37.68
C ILE A 5 65.41 50.97 -38.66
N PHE A 6 64.43 51.13 -39.60
CA PHE A 6 64.37 50.49 -40.95
C PHE A 6 64.18 48.91 -41.03
N VAL A 7 63.79 48.21 -42.13
CA VAL A 7 63.33 48.54 -43.51
C VAL A 7 62.64 47.34 -44.23
N LEU A 8 61.68 47.66 -45.14
CA LEU A 8 61.19 46.99 -46.37
C LEU A 8 60.93 45.46 -46.52
N LEU A 9 59.86 45.19 -47.32
CA LEU A 9 59.66 44.06 -48.28
C LEU A 9 59.50 42.63 -47.68
N ALA A 10 58.76 41.69 -48.29
CA ALA A 10 57.71 41.75 -49.32
C ALA A 10 56.99 40.39 -49.44
N ALA A 11 55.88 40.42 -50.18
CA ALA A 11 55.34 39.33 -51.00
C ALA A 11 54.68 38.10 -50.33
N LEU A 12 53.54 37.75 -50.94
CA LEU A 12 52.76 36.53 -50.76
C LEU A 12 53.57 35.28 -51.14
N SER A 13 53.33 34.17 -50.44
CA SER A 13 52.74 32.98 -51.08
C SER A 13 52.00 32.12 -50.05
N CYS A 14 51.08 31.29 -50.53
CA CYS A 14 50.14 30.53 -49.69
C CYS A 14 50.68 29.17 -49.23
N CYS A 15 49.93 28.60 -48.28
CA CYS A 15 49.46 27.19 -48.22
C CYS A 15 49.94 26.26 -47.08
N PHE A 16 48.90 25.75 -46.40
CA PHE A 16 48.72 24.44 -45.75
C PHE A 16 49.32 24.10 -44.36
N CYS A 17 48.35 23.75 -43.50
CA CYS A 17 48.34 22.71 -42.46
C CYS A 17 48.83 22.96 -41.03
N CYS A 18 47.82 22.96 -40.15
CA CYS A 18 47.72 22.15 -38.91
C CYS A 18 48.69 22.43 -37.75
N GLY A 19 48.13 22.91 -36.64
CA GLY A 19 48.80 23.04 -35.35
C GLY A 19 47.80 23.46 -34.27
N THR A 20 47.33 22.50 -33.47
CA THR A 20 46.42 22.72 -32.36
C THR A 20 47.13 23.33 -31.16
N LEU A 21 46.48 24.28 -30.48
CA LEU A 21 46.78 24.64 -29.10
C LEU A 21 45.53 24.37 -28.27
N ALA A 22 45.59 23.36 -27.41
CA ALA A 22 44.51 23.03 -26.50
C ALA A 22 44.47 24.06 -25.37
N ILE A 23 43.27 24.57 -25.08
CA ILE A 23 42.98 25.26 -23.82
C ILE A 23 42.45 24.18 -22.88
N GLU A 24 43.21 23.84 -21.84
CA GLU A 24 42.73 22.95 -20.78
C GLU A 24 41.57 23.62 -20.05
N ASN A 25 40.37 23.05 -20.19
CA ASN A 25 39.17 23.60 -19.60
C ASN A 25 38.85 22.83 -18.31
N LYS A 26 39.20 23.41 -17.15
CA LYS A 26 39.02 22.75 -15.83
C LYS A 26 37.56 22.58 -15.39
N ASP A 27 36.60 23.14 -16.12
CA ASP A 27 35.16 23.07 -15.82
C ASP A 27 34.45 21.88 -16.50
N GLN A 28 35.19 20.88 -16.99
CA GLN A 28 34.60 19.75 -17.73
C GLN A 28 34.16 18.56 -16.86
N HIS A 29 34.56 18.50 -15.58
CA HIS A 29 34.20 17.41 -14.65
C HIS A 29 32.85 17.55 -13.94
N LEU A 30 32.12 18.66 -14.10
CA LEU A 30 30.78 18.86 -13.54
C LEU A 30 29.65 18.49 -14.53
N ARG A 31 29.93 17.65 -15.53
CA ARG A 31 28.96 17.20 -16.55
C ARG A 31 28.86 15.70 -16.72
N ASP A 32 29.65 14.92 -15.99
CA ASP A 32 29.67 13.46 -16.10
C ASP A 32 29.05 12.81 -14.86
N LEU A 33 27.82 12.34 -15.07
CA LEU A 33 26.99 11.41 -14.28
C LEU A 33 26.19 11.93 -13.06
N PRO A 34 24.88 11.62 -13.01
CA PRO A 34 24.03 11.72 -11.83
C PRO A 34 24.02 10.43 -10.99
N CYS A 35 24.97 9.52 -11.17
CA CYS A 35 25.12 8.27 -10.41
C CYS A 35 26.51 8.20 -9.75
N PRO A 36 26.68 7.53 -8.59
CA PRO A 36 28.00 7.33 -7.99
C PRO A 36 28.91 6.44 -8.87
N PRO A 37 30.24 6.42 -8.63
CA PRO A 37 31.15 5.54 -9.34
C PRO A 37 30.77 4.06 -9.20
N ALA A 38 30.66 3.34 -10.33
CA ALA A 38 30.25 1.93 -10.36
C ALA A 38 31.15 0.99 -9.53
N GLU A 39 32.40 1.38 -9.29
CA GLU A 39 33.37 0.67 -8.45
C GLU A 39 33.16 0.87 -6.94
N ASP A 40 32.45 1.92 -6.53
CA ASP A 40 32.09 2.18 -5.13
C ASP A 40 30.74 1.55 -4.73
N ILE A 41 29.87 1.26 -5.71
CA ILE A 41 28.50 0.75 -5.48
C ILE A 41 28.28 -0.72 -5.85
N GLN A 42 29.25 -1.40 -6.47
CA GLN A 42 29.13 -2.83 -6.78
C GLN A 42 28.87 -3.68 -5.52
N PRO A 43 27.97 -4.68 -5.58
CA PRO A 43 27.27 -5.19 -6.77
C PRO A 43 25.98 -4.44 -7.15
N CYS A 44 25.60 -3.37 -6.45
CA CYS A 44 24.43 -2.56 -6.83
C CYS A 44 24.65 -1.83 -8.17
N VAL A 45 23.55 -1.54 -8.86
CA VAL A 45 23.48 -0.78 -10.11
C VAL A 45 22.71 0.51 -9.89
N CYS A 46 23.28 1.64 -10.32
CA CYS A 46 22.60 2.94 -10.29
C CYS A 46 22.03 3.26 -11.68
N THR A 47 20.75 3.60 -11.76
CA THR A 47 20.04 3.96 -12.99
C THR A 47 19.36 5.33 -12.86
N VAL A 48 19.10 6.00 -13.99
CA VAL A 48 18.27 7.20 -14.04
C VAL A 48 16.98 6.82 -14.75
N ILE A 49 15.88 6.74 -14.01
CA ILE A 49 14.58 6.32 -14.54
C ILE A 49 14.01 7.43 -15.41
N ASP A 50 14.01 8.67 -14.92
CA ASP A 50 13.53 9.84 -15.64
C ASP A 50 14.58 10.96 -15.64
N SER A 51 15.11 11.24 -16.84
CA SER A 51 16.12 12.27 -17.08
C SER A 51 15.62 13.72 -16.95
N SER A 52 14.31 13.94 -16.81
CA SER A 52 13.67 15.25 -16.69
C SER A 52 13.42 15.66 -15.23
N THR A 53 13.10 14.69 -14.36
CA THR A 53 12.99 14.85 -12.90
C THR A 53 14.30 14.54 -12.18
N TYR A 54 15.22 13.81 -12.82
CA TYR A 54 16.41 13.21 -12.23
C TYR A 54 16.09 12.16 -11.16
N ASP A 55 15.05 11.36 -11.40
CA ASP A 55 14.73 10.22 -10.53
C ASP A 55 15.77 9.11 -10.71
N ILE A 56 16.54 8.88 -9.65
CA ILE A 56 17.68 7.95 -9.61
C ILE A 56 17.34 6.75 -8.73
N GLU A 57 17.58 5.56 -9.24
CA GLU A 57 17.33 4.29 -8.58
C GLU A 57 18.63 3.55 -8.27
N MET A 58 18.63 2.88 -7.12
CA MET A 58 19.70 1.98 -6.67
C MET A 58 19.15 0.56 -6.62
N ASP A 59 19.44 -0.25 -7.62
CA ASP A 59 19.16 -1.69 -7.61
C ASP A 59 20.29 -2.42 -6.87
N CYS A 60 20.01 -2.93 -5.68
CA CYS A 60 20.90 -3.72 -4.84
C CYS A 60 20.50 -5.20 -4.76
N SER A 61 19.68 -5.69 -5.71
CA SER A 61 19.20 -7.09 -5.76
C SER A 61 20.33 -8.13 -5.78
N SER A 62 21.53 -7.76 -6.25
CA SER A 62 22.71 -8.64 -6.32
C SER A 62 23.61 -8.61 -5.08
N VAL A 63 23.22 -7.92 -4.00
CA VAL A 63 24.00 -7.89 -2.74
C VAL A 63 23.87 -9.22 -2.00
N THR A 64 25.00 -9.76 -1.54
CA THR A 64 25.11 -11.10 -0.94
C THR A 64 25.23 -11.10 0.59
N THR A 65 25.46 -9.94 1.22
CA THR A 65 25.51 -9.80 2.68
C THR A 65 25.07 -8.43 3.15
N ASN A 66 24.54 -8.32 4.37
CA ASN A 66 24.25 -7.03 5.00
C ASN A 66 25.48 -6.12 5.13
N ASP A 67 26.64 -6.71 5.41
CA ASP A 67 27.88 -5.94 5.59
C ASP A 67 28.33 -5.32 4.25
N GLU A 68 28.03 -5.97 3.12
CA GLU A 68 28.21 -5.43 1.76
C GLU A 68 27.22 -4.28 1.49
N LEU A 69 25.93 -4.44 1.84
CA LEU A 69 24.91 -3.38 1.73
C LEU A 69 25.34 -2.11 2.51
N ALA A 70 25.69 -2.28 3.78
CA ALA A 70 26.13 -1.21 4.67
C ALA A 70 27.45 -0.57 4.17
N SER A 71 28.38 -1.37 3.66
CA SER A 71 29.64 -0.88 3.08
C SER A 71 29.38 0.04 1.88
N ILE A 72 28.46 -0.32 0.99
CA ILE A 72 28.10 0.50 -0.20
C ILE A 72 27.53 1.85 0.21
N PHE A 73 26.55 1.89 1.11
CA PHE A 73 25.91 3.15 1.51
C PHE A 73 26.71 3.97 2.53
N SER A 74 27.77 3.39 3.13
CA SER A 74 28.77 4.13 3.91
C SER A 74 29.67 5.05 3.06
N LYS A 75 29.69 4.89 1.73
CA LYS A 75 30.53 5.66 0.81
C LYS A 75 30.09 7.11 0.67
N ASP A 76 31.06 7.96 0.36
CA ASP A 76 30.84 9.36 -0.04
C ASP A 76 30.27 9.41 -1.46
N PHE A 77 28.95 9.58 -1.55
CA PHE A 77 28.26 9.83 -2.82
C PHE A 77 28.16 11.34 -3.07
N PRO A 78 28.09 11.79 -4.34
CA PRO A 78 27.98 13.23 -4.67
C PRO A 78 26.69 13.90 -4.17
N TYR A 79 25.68 13.10 -3.81
CA TYR A 79 24.42 13.49 -3.18
C TYR A 79 23.91 12.33 -2.32
N ASN A 80 22.91 12.59 -1.47
CA ASN A 80 22.33 11.56 -0.58
C ASN A 80 20.90 11.17 -0.93
N GLY A 81 20.17 11.98 -1.72
CA GLY A 81 18.79 11.71 -2.09
C GLY A 81 18.66 10.85 -3.34
N PHE A 82 17.91 9.77 -3.23
CA PHE A 82 17.56 8.84 -4.31
C PHE A 82 16.04 8.79 -4.45
N PHE A 83 15.57 8.42 -5.64
CA PHE A 83 14.15 8.16 -5.87
C PHE A 83 13.78 6.78 -5.31
N SER A 84 14.46 5.73 -5.75
CA SER A 84 14.12 4.34 -5.43
C SER A 84 15.32 3.53 -4.91
N LEU A 85 15.07 2.63 -3.95
CA LEU A 85 15.92 1.48 -3.63
C LEU A 85 15.17 0.22 -4.06
N VAL A 86 15.84 -0.65 -4.82
CA VAL A 86 15.26 -1.92 -5.30
C VAL A 86 16.11 -3.09 -4.80
N ILE A 87 15.48 -4.08 -4.16
CA ILE A 87 16.10 -5.35 -3.75
C ILE A 87 15.12 -6.48 -4.06
N GLU A 88 15.09 -6.94 -5.31
CA GLU A 88 14.22 -8.02 -5.75
C GLU A 88 14.95 -9.36 -5.77
N ASN A 89 14.22 -10.47 -5.61
CA ASN A 89 14.75 -11.82 -5.80
C ASN A 89 16.00 -12.14 -4.95
N ASN A 90 16.15 -11.43 -3.82
CA ASN A 90 17.32 -11.55 -2.96
C ASN A 90 17.04 -12.53 -1.81
N TYR A 91 17.82 -13.60 -1.77
CA TYR A 91 17.66 -14.68 -0.78
C TYR A 91 18.74 -14.69 0.31
N ASP A 92 19.72 -13.81 0.23
CA ASP A 92 20.83 -13.71 1.19
C ASP A 92 20.58 -12.67 2.30
N LEU A 93 19.91 -11.55 1.96
CA LEU A 93 19.54 -10.49 2.90
C LEU A 93 18.30 -10.87 3.71
N THR A 94 18.54 -11.37 4.93
CA THR A 94 17.48 -11.77 5.87
C THR A 94 17.07 -10.66 6.85
N ILE A 95 17.79 -9.55 6.89
CA ILE A 95 17.51 -8.40 7.76
C ILE A 95 17.83 -7.09 7.02
N ILE A 96 17.19 -5.99 7.38
CA ILE A 96 17.65 -4.62 7.08
C ILE A 96 17.93 -3.94 8.42
N ARG A 97 19.17 -3.56 8.67
CA ARG A 97 19.65 -3.11 10.00
C ARG A 97 19.58 -1.59 10.16
N GLN A 98 19.65 -1.13 11.40
CA GLN A 98 19.89 0.27 11.70
C GLN A 98 21.20 0.76 11.05
N GLY A 99 21.09 1.71 10.13
CA GLY A 99 22.24 2.34 9.49
C GLY A 99 22.79 1.65 8.24
N ASP A 100 22.17 0.57 7.75
CA ASP A 100 22.56 -0.08 6.48
C ASP A 100 22.54 0.90 5.29
N PHE A 101 21.76 1.98 5.34
CA PHE A 101 21.71 3.05 4.32
C PHE A 101 22.51 4.32 4.68
N GLY A 102 23.19 4.34 5.82
CA GLY A 102 24.01 5.46 6.28
C GLY A 102 23.25 6.80 6.33
N GLN A 103 23.62 7.73 5.45
CA GLN A 103 22.98 9.05 5.30
C GLN A 103 22.17 9.18 4.01
N LYS A 104 21.95 8.09 3.27
CA LYS A 104 21.17 8.12 2.02
C LYS A 104 19.68 8.11 2.36
N THR A 105 18.91 8.78 1.51
CA THR A 105 17.47 9.00 1.71
C THR A 105 16.72 8.57 0.46
N PHE A 106 15.67 7.77 0.60
CA PHE A 106 14.88 7.27 -0.53
C PHE A 106 13.47 7.85 -0.52
N GLN A 107 12.82 7.93 -1.68
CA GLN A 107 11.38 8.23 -1.79
C GLN A 107 10.54 6.96 -1.89
N GLN A 108 11.08 5.90 -2.48
CA GLN A 108 10.49 4.57 -2.54
C GLN A 108 11.52 3.52 -2.10
N ILE A 109 11.07 2.49 -1.40
CA ILE A 109 11.85 1.28 -1.10
C ILE A 109 11.01 0.10 -1.53
N HIS A 110 11.54 -0.72 -2.45
CA HIS A 110 10.91 -1.91 -3.01
C HIS A 110 11.81 -3.12 -2.70
N ILE A 111 11.36 -4.01 -1.81
CA ILE A 111 12.12 -5.22 -1.41
C ILE A 111 11.22 -6.44 -1.58
N THR A 112 11.25 -7.05 -2.75
CA THR A 112 10.23 -8.03 -3.16
C THR A 112 10.78 -9.42 -3.48
N SER A 113 9.94 -10.46 -3.34
CA SER A 113 10.24 -11.83 -3.80
C SER A 113 11.53 -12.41 -3.20
N GLY A 114 11.77 -12.23 -1.89
CA GLY A 114 13.06 -12.46 -1.25
C GLY A 114 13.00 -13.27 0.05
N SER A 115 14.11 -13.33 0.79
CA SER A 115 14.18 -14.01 2.09
C SER A 115 14.09 -13.10 3.31
N LEU A 116 13.97 -11.78 3.13
CA LEU A 116 13.94 -10.76 4.19
C LEU A 116 12.96 -11.13 5.31
N GLN A 117 13.44 -11.10 6.56
CA GLN A 117 12.71 -11.54 7.75
C GLN A 117 12.45 -10.42 8.75
N THR A 118 13.29 -9.38 8.77
CA THR A 118 13.23 -8.32 9.79
C THR A 118 13.69 -6.98 9.23
N VAL A 119 12.91 -5.93 9.47
CA VAL A 119 13.37 -4.53 9.38
C VAL A 119 13.61 -4.05 10.81
N GLU A 120 14.85 -3.69 11.15
CA GLU A 120 15.15 -3.19 12.49
C GLU A 120 14.57 -1.79 12.74
N ASN A 121 14.38 -1.47 14.02
CA ASN A 121 14.06 -0.10 14.44
C ASN A 121 15.10 0.87 13.88
N ASN A 122 14.66 2.03 13.41
CA ASN A 122 15.48 3.08 12.81
C ASN A 122 16.24 2.66 11.53
N ALA A 123 15.90 1.51 10.90
CA ALA A 123 16.51 1.09 9.63
C ALA A 123 16.37 2.15 8.52
N PHE A 124 15.21 2.80 8.44
CA PHE A 124 14.91 3.83 7.45
C PHE A 124 14.98 5.27 7.97
N ASN A 125 15.64 5.52 9.12
CA ASN A 125 15.57 6.79 9.84
C ASN A 125 16.03 8.02 9.04
N SER A 126 17.07 7.89 8.22
CA SER A 126 17.53 8.95 7.31
C SER A 126 16.45 9.36 6.28
N SER A 127 15.46 8.50 6.04
CA SER A 127 14.39 8.71 5.07
C SER A 127 13.03 9.06 5.68
N TYR A 128 12.91 9.31 7.00
CA TYR A 128 11.62 9.70 7.60
C TYR A 128 10.97 10.91 6.91
N ASP A 129 11.77 11.89 6.48
CA ASP A 129 11.29 13.09 5.79
C ASP A 129 11.16 12.94 4.26
N THR A 130 11.53 11.80 3.68
CA THR A 130 11.57 11.61 2.21
C THR A 130 10.75 10.44 1.70
N LEU A 131 10.60 9.37 2.49
CA LEU A 131 9.88 8.17 2.08
C LEU A 131 8.41 8.49 1.85
N ARG A 132 7.93 8.02 0.71
CA ARG A 132 6.57 8.09 0.21
C ARG A 132 5.95 6.69 0.16
N GLU A 133 6.78 5.70 -0.13
CA GLU A 133 6.33 4.33 -0.38
C GLU A 133 7.33 3.34 0.20
N ILE A 134 6.81 2.40 0.99
CA ILE A 134 7.54 1.21 1.43
C ILE A 134 6.75 0.02 0.89
N ASP A 135 7.36 -0.73 -0.01
CA ASP A 135 6.88 -2.01 -0.51
C ASP A 135 7.89 -3.09 -0.09
N VAL A 136 7.42 -4.02 0.73
CA VAL A 136 8.18 -5.20 1.16
C VAL A 136 7.26 -6.42 1.02
N GLU A 137 6.93 -6.80 -0.21
CA GLU A 137 6.04 -7.93 -0.48
C GLU A 137 6.76 -9.26 -0.76
N ASN A 138 6.05 -10.38 -0.56
CA ASN A 138 6.50 -11.71 -0.96
C ASN A 138 7.87 -12.11 -0.34
N THR A 139 8.07 -11.83 0.95
CA THR A 139 9.27 -12.26 1.70
C THR A 139 8.90 -13.12 2.93
N ASN A 140 9.80 -13.26 3.90
CA ASN A 140 9.54 -13.93 5.17
C ASN A 140 9.38 -12.93 6.33
N LEU A 141 8.96 -11.69 6.05
CA LEU A 141 9.01 -10.59 7.02
C LEU A 141 8.11 -10.90 8.22
N PHE A 142 8.71 -11.15 9.38
CA PHE A 142 7.97 -11.38 10.63
C PHE A 142 8.04 -10.20 11.61
N TYR A 143 8.90 -9.22 11.35
CA TYR A 143 9.04 -8.02 12.17
C TYR A 143 9.22 -6.75 11.33
N PHE A 144 8.36 -5.76 11.58
CA PHE A 144 8.41 -4.42 11.02
C PHE A 144 8.13 -3.39 12.14
N PRO A 145 8.82 -2.24 12.19
CA PRO A 145 8.72 -1.28 13.29
C PRO A 145 7.51 -0.34 13.14
N PHE A 146 6.28 -0.88 13.21
CA PHE A 146 5.02 -0.11 13.03
C PHE A 146 4.91 1.17 13.89
N HIS A 147 5.51 1.16 15.09
CA HIS A 147 5.55 2.29 16.01
C HIS A 147 6.35 3.51 15.47
N GLU A 148 7.12 3.36 14.39
CA GLU A 148 7.84 4.45 13.71
C GLU A 148 7.03 5.09 12.57
N LEU A 149 5.85 4.55 12.20
CA LEU A 149 5.02 5.05 11.09
C LEU A 149 4.53 6.50 11.26
N ASN A 150 4.56 7.02 12.48
CA ASN A 150 4.24 8.41 12.81
C ASN A 150 5.44 9.37 12.66
N LEU A 151 6.66 8.85 12.49
CA LEU A 151 7.86 9.64 12.24
C LEU A 151 7.99 10.02 10.77
N PHE A 152 7.43 9.21 9.86
CA PHE A 152 7.42 9.51 8.44
C PHE A 152 6.46 10.66 8.13
N THR A 153 6.95 11.70 7.43
CA THR A 153 6.17 12.90 7.14
C THR A 153 5.54 12.91 5.74
N GLN A 154 5.95 11.99 4.85
CA GLN A 154 5.46 11.88 3.47
C GLN A 154 4.98 10.46 3.07
N LEU A 155 5.05 9.46 3.95
CA LEU A 155 4.75 8.06 3.63
C LEU A 155 3.24 7.88 3.38
N TYR A 156 2.85 7.71 2.12
CA TYR A 156 1.45 7.61 1.69
C TYR A 156 1.00 6.16 1.45
N ARG A 157 1.94 5.26 1.09
CA ARG A 157 1.69 3.83 0.84
C ARG A 157 2.61 2.98 1.69
N LEU A 158 2.03 2.02 2.40
CA LEU A 158 2.73 0.92 3.06
C LEU A 158 2.18 -0.40 2.53
N ASP A 159 3.03 -1.17 1.85
CA ASP A 159 2.73 -2.49 1.35
C ASP A 159 3.67 -3.52 2.00
N LEU A 160 3.08 -4.47 2.72
CA LEU A 160 3.79 -5.55 3.42
C LEU A 160 3.12 -6.91 3.16
N GLN A 161 2.43 -7.06 2.01
CA GLN A 161 1.65 -8.26 1.71
C GLN A 161 2.50 -9.53 1.49
N ASN A 162 1.88 -10.71 1.64
CA ASN A 162 2.50 -12.02 1.42
C ASN A 162 3.75 -12.23 2.28
N ASN A 163 3.57 -12.20 3.61
CA ASN A 163 4.66 -12.19 4.60
C ASN A 163 4.30 -13.02 5.85
N GLN A 164 5.10 -12.89 6.92
CA GLN A 164 4.96 -13.65 8.16
C GLN A 164 4.70 -12.74 9.38
N LEU A 165 4.14 -11.55 9.14
CA LEU A 165 3.74 -10.60 10.20
C LEU A 165 2.62 -11.22 11.03
N HIS A 166 2.68 -11.04 12.34
CA HIS A 166 1.79 -11.74 13.27
C HIS A 166 1.47 -10.91 14.51
N GLY A 167 0.50 -11.40 15.28
CA GLY A 167 -0.09 -10.63 16.38
C GLY A 167 -0.98 -9.51 15.83
N SER A 168 -1.11 -8.44 16.63
CA SER A 168 -1.98 -7.29 16.31
C SER A 168 -1.15 -6.02 16.13
N PRO A 169 -0.80 -5.61 14.90
CA PRO A 169 -0.04 -4.39 14.65
C PRO A 169 -0.75 -3.12 15.15
N GLU A 170 0.00 -2.23 15.80
CA GLU A 170 -0.46 -0.90 16.23
C GLU A 170 0.01 0.18 15.26
N LEU A 171 -0.92 0.80 14.52
CA LEU A 171 -0.60 1.78 13.49
C LEU A 171 -1.03 3.19 13.91
N THR A 172 -0.11 4.13 13.75
CA THR A 172 -0.33 5.58 13.90
C THR A 172 0.47 6.27 12.81
N SER A 173 -0.16 7.09 11.97
CA SER A 173 0.55 7.87 10.96
C SER A 173 -0.29 9.05 10.49
N LEU A 174 0.34 10.20 10.23
CA LEU A 174 -0.35 11.38 9.73
C LEU A 174 -0.37 11.46 8.19
N SER A 175 0.36 10.58 7.49
CA SER A 175 0.56 10.63 6.04
C SER A 175 -0.01 9.43 5.27
N LEU A 176 -0.17 8.25 5.92
CA LEU A 176 -0.61 7.03 5.25
C LEU A 176 -2.03 7.16 4.69
N GLY A 177 -2.17 6.88 3.39
CA GLY A 177 -3.43 6.75 2.67
C GLY A 177 -3.79 5.31 2.28
N TYR A 178 -2.78 4.45 2.09
CA TYR A 178 -2.95 3.06 1.66
C TYR A 178 -2.12 2.11 2.52
N ILE A 179 -2.76 1.08 3.06
CA ILE A 179 -2.13 0.05 3.91
C ILE A 179 -2.51 -1.34 3.36
N TYR A 180 -1.50 -2.13 2.98
CA TYR A 180 -1.66 -3.50 2.53
C TYR A 180 -0.95 -4.46 3.48
N LEU A 181 -1.73 -5.33 4.10
CA LEU A 181 -1.28 -6.37 5.04
C LEU A 181 -1.77 -7.76 4.63
N THR A 182 -2.31 -7.88 3.42
CA THR A 182 -2.82 -9.11 2.78
C THR A 182 -1.89 -10.30 2.97
N GLU A 183 -2.43 -11.50 3.21
CA GLU A 183 -1.67 -12.76 3.32
C GLU A 183 -0.51 -12.67 4.34
N ASN A 184 -0.85 -12.28 5.57
CA ASN A 184 0.01 -12.31 6.75
C ASN A 184 -0.74 -12.95 7.94
N PRO A 185 -0.13 -13.78 8.80
CA PRO A 185 -0.79 -14.40 9.97
C PRO A 185 -1.08 -13.42 11.15
N ILE A 186 -1.81 -12.34 10.87
CA ILE A 186 -2.20 -11.23 11.77
C ILE A 186 -3.53 -11.53 12.48
N ASP A 187 -3.53 -11.63 13.81
CA ASP A 187 -4.73 -12.01 14.57
C ASP A 187 -5.68 -10.84 14.92
N GLY A 188 -5.24 -9.60 14.70
CA GLY A 188 -6.03 -8.39 14.93
C GLY A 188 -5.33 -7.13 14.40
N ILE A 189 -5.96 -5.97 14.56
CA ILE A 189 -5.39 -4.69 14.11
C ILE A 189 -5.78 -3.58 15.07
N ILE A 190 -4.86 -2.67 15.37
CA ILE A 190 -5.08 -1.50 16.24
C ILE A 190 -4.78 -0.25 15.42
N LEU A 191 -5.83 0.48 15.05
CA LEU A 191 -5.76 1.72 14.28
C LEU A 191 -5.96 2.89 15.23
N ASN A 192 -4.96 3.75 15.34
CA ASN A 192 -5.02 4.98 16.15
C ASN A 192 -5.25 6.20 15.23
N SER A 193 -4.47 7.28 15.38
CA SER A 193 -4.58 8.45 14.53
C SER A 193 -4.04 8.17 13.13
N LEU A 194 -4.95 7.98 12.17
CA LEU A 194 -4.70 7.73 10.75
C LEU A 194 -5.62 8.63 9.88
N PRO A 195 -5.48 9.98 9.97
CA PRO A 195 -6.45 10.92 9.42
C PRO A 195 -6.52 10.96 7.89
N LEU A 196 -5.52 10.45 7.18
CA LEU A 196 -5.49 10.42 5.71
C LEU A 196 -5.73 9.02 5.13
N LEU A 197 -5.95 8.00 5.97
CA LEU A 197 -6.17 6.63 5.51
C LEU A 197 -7.45 6.54 4.69
N ASP A 198 -7.32 6.05 3.47
CA ASP A 198 -8.36 5.94 2.45
C ASP A 198 -8.70 4.45 2.21
N ASN A 199 -7.70 3.59 2.09
CA ASN A 199 -7.88 2.15 1.84
C ASN A 199 -7.06 1.29 2.79
N ILE A 200 -7.68 0.24 3.34
CA ILE A 200 -7.01 -0.80 4.14
C ILE A 200 -7.36 -2.22 3.65
N TYR A 201 -6.30 -2.99 3.38
CA TYR A 201 -6.36 -4.34 2.82
C TYR A 201 -5.81 -5.35 3.84
N LEU A 202 -6.71 -6.19 4.34
CA LEU A 202 -6.52 -7.18 5.41
C LEU A 202 -7.02 -8.56 4.97
N GLN A 203 -7.03 -8.88 3.67
CA GLN A 203 -7.49 -10.17 3.19
C GLN A 203 -6.56 -11.30 3.66
N SER A 204 -7.12 -12.48 3.92
CA SER A 204 -6.32 -13.66 4.27
C SER A 204 -5.40 -13.43 5.48
N THR A 205 -5.80 -12.58 6.43
CA THR A 205 -4.95 -12.23 7.58
C THR A 205 -5.08 -13.18 8.77
N SER A 206 -6.12 -14.02 8.81
CA SER A 206 -6.49 -14.86 9.98
C SER A 206 -7.15 -14.09 11.13
N ILE A 207 -7.64 -12.87 10.86
CA ILE A 207 -8.47 -12.13 11.83
C ILE A 207 -9.77 -12.91 12.07
N THR A 208 -10.11 -13.13 13.33
CA THR A 208 -11.33 -13.84 13.76
C THR A 208 -12.29 -12.99 14.59
N LEU A 209 -11.81 -11.84 15.09
CA LEU A 209 -12.58 -10.87 15.86
C LEU A 209 -12.13 -9.45 15.52
N LEU A 210 -13.10 -8.54 15.39
CA LEU A 210 -12.86 -7.11 15.26
C LEU A 210 -13.61 -6.39 16.40
N PRO A 211 -12.91 -5.98 17.47
CA PRO A 211 -13.53 -5.30 18.60
C PRO A 211 -14.37 -4.07 18.20
N PRO A 212 -15.41 -3.72 18.98
CA PRO A 212 -16.11 -2.46 18.83
C PRO A 212 -15.12 -1.29 18.84
N GLY A 213 -15.16 -0.47 17.80
CA GLY A 213 -14.27 0.68 17.60
C GLY A 213 -13.02 0.44 16.76
N THR A 214 -12.74 -0.77 16.23
CA THR A 214 -11.54 -1.02 15.39
C THR A 214 -11.41 -0.04 14.22
N PHE A 215 -12.52 0.36 13.61
CA PHE A 215 -12.55 1.41 12.58
C PHE A 215 -13.32 2.62 13.10
N THR A 216 -12.65 3.43 13.93
CA THR A 216 -13.11 4.74 14.43
C THR A 216 -12.05 5.81 14.20
N ASP A 217 -12.46 7.08 14.14
CA ASP A 217 -11.59 8.24 13.92
C ASP A 217 -10.73 8.20 12.62
N LEU A 218 -11.25 7.51 11.59
CA LEU A 218 -10.68 7.43 10.23
C LEU A 218 -11.52 8.26 9.23
N PRO A 219 -11.40 9.60 9.21
CA PRO A 219 -12.35 10.49 8.52
C PRO A 219 -12.30 10.42 6.98
N ASN A 220 -11.25 9.86 6.38
CA ASN A 220 -11.10 9.74 4.93
C ASN A 220 -11.18 8.30 4.43
N LEU A 221 -11.46 7.32 5.29
CA LEU A 221 -11.48 5.90 4.90
C LEU A 221 -12.67 5.64 3.98
N ASP A 222 -12.43 5.14 2.78
CA ASP A 222 -13.46 4.74 1.82
C ASP A 222 -13.64 3.22 1.73
N TYR A 223 -12.56 2.47 1.97
CA TYR A 223 -12.44 1.08 1.55
C TYR A 223 -11.83 0.19 2.65
N ILE A 224 -12.60 -0.81 3.09
CA ILE A 224 -12.19 -1.84 4.04
C ILE A 224 -12.32 -3.21 3.38
N HIS A 225 -11.22 -3.97 3.32
CA HIS A 225 -11.24 -5.33 2.78
C HIS A 225 -10.72 -6.36 3.77
N LEU A 226 -11.63 -7.23 4.23
CA LEU A 226 -11.48 -8.24 5.27
C LEU A 226 -11.89 -9.64 4.76
N GLY A 227 -11.84 -9.88 3.46
CA GLY A 227 -12.26 -11.16 2.87
C GLY A 227 -11.26 -12.29 3.15
N TYR A 228 -11.69 -13.55 3.05
CA TYR A 228 -10.87 -14.73 3.34
C TYR A 228 -10.30 -14.76 4.78
N ASN A 229 -11.07 -14.27 5.75
CA ASN A 229 -10.74 -14.30 7.17
C ASN A 229 -11.66 -15.30 7.91
N GLY A 230 -11.58 -15.34 9.25
CA GLY A 230 -12.38 -16.23 10.10
C GLY A 230 -13.40 -15.49 10.97
N LEU A 231 -13.93 -14.35 10.51
CA LEU A 231 -14.89 -13.54 11.27
C LEU A 231 -16.22 -14.29 11.41
N GLN A 232 -16.71 -14.46 12.65
CA GLN A 232 -17.96 -15.19 12.93
C GLN A 232 -19.15 -14.28 13.26
N VAL A 233 -18.88 -13.09 13.81
CA VAL A 233 -19.87 -12.08 14.19
C VAL A 233 -19.24 -10.70 13.97
N LEU A 234 -20.02 -9.75 13.46
CA LEU A 234 -19.65 -8.33 13.47
C LEU A 234 -20.44 -7.61 14.58
N GLU A 235 -19.75 -7.12 15.61
CA GLU A 235 -20.37 -6.49 16.77
C GLU A 235 -20.82 -5.04 16.51
N ALA A 236 -21.76 -4.55 17.32
CA ALA A 236 -22.24 -3.18 17.22
C ALA A 236 -21.09 -2.18 17.44
N GLY A 237 -20.92 -1.25 16.51
CA GLY A 237 -19.84 -0.27 16.52
C GLY A 237 -18.45 -0.77 16.10
N THR A 238 -18.29 -2.00 15.56
CA THR A 238 -17.00 -2.45 15.00
C THR A 238 -16.48 -1.49 13.91
N ILE A 239 -17.36 -1.07 12.99
CA ILE A 239 -17.10 0.04 12.06
C ILE A 239 -18.04 1.20 12.42
N ASN A 240 -17.46 2.34 12.79
CA ASN A 240 -18.21 3.52 13.22
C ASN A 240 -17.52 4.80 12.76
N LEU A 241 -17.77 5.15 11.49
CA LEU A 241 -17.23 6.33 10.84
C LEU A 241 -18.24 7.48 10.84
N GLN A 242 -17.74 8.68 11.14
CA GLN A 242 -18.54 9.92 11.17
C GLN A 242 -18.73 10.53 9.77
N THR A 243 -17.92 10.10 8.81
CA THR A 243 -17.99 10.43 7.39
C THR A 243 -18.56 9.26 6.60
N SER A 244 -19.11 9.55 5.42
CA SER A 244 -19.58 8.52 4.49
C SER A 244 -18.40 7.78 3.86
N PHE A 245 -18.47 6.47 3.84
CA PHE A 245 -17.54 5.60 3.12
C PHE A 245 -18.31 4.60 2.26
N ASN A 246 -17.69 4.10 1.18
CA ASN A 246 -18.41 3.38 0.15
C ASN A 246 -18.27 1.84 0.20
N ASN A 247 -17.16 1.26 0.69
CA ASN A 247 -16.86 -0.16 0.39
C ASN A 247 -16.44 -1.00 1.60
N VAL A 248 -17.19 -2.09 1.86
CA VAL A 248 -16.87 -3.13 2.85
C VAL A 248 -16.88 -4.50 2.20
N TYR A 249 -15.75 -5.21 2.24
CA TYR A 249 -15.64 -6.58 1.73
C TYR A 249 -15.36 -7.57 2.87
N LEU A 250 -16.37 -8.38 3.20
CA LEU A 250 -16.38 -9.42 4.25
C LEU A 250 -16.59 -10.83 3.66
N TYR A 251 -16.49 -10.98 2.34
CA TYR A 251 -16.79 -12.24 1.66
C TYR A 251 -15.78 -13.37 1.99
N ASN A 252 -16.23 -14.63 1.92
CA ASN A 252 -15.47 -15.80 2.40
C ASN A 252 -14.98 -15.60 3.85
N ASN A 253 -15.92 -15.40 4.77
CA ASN A 253 -15.72 -15.48 6.22
C ASN A 253 -16.72 -16.51 6.80
N ASP A 254 -16.76 -16.65 8.13
CA ASP A 254 -17.69 -17.52 8.84
C ASP A 254 -18.88 -16.75 9.46
N LEU A 255 -19.25 -15.57 8.91
CA LEU A 255 -20.21 -14.68 9.55
C LEU A 255 -21.59 -15.34 9.69
N THR A 256 -22.01 -15.55 10.94
CA THR A 256 -23.33 -16.06 11.31
C THR A 256 -24.33 -14.94 11.59
N SER A 257 -23.83 -13.75 11.95
CA SER A 257 -24.65 -12.58 12.24
C SER A 257 -23.85 -11.28 12.12
N ILE A 258 -24.57 -10.20 11.82
CA ILE A 258 -24.08 -8.80 11.87
C ILE A 258 -25.02 -8.07 12.83
N ALA A 259 -24.48 -7.36 13.81
CA ALA A 259 -25.30 -6.66 14.79
C ALA A 259 -25.88 -5.34 14.24
N GLU A 260 -27.02 -4.92 14.78
CA GLU A 260 -27.56 -3.58 14.54
C GLU A 260 -26.51 -2.53 14.92
N GLY A 261 -26.22 -1.59 14.01
CA GLY A 261 -25.19 -0.57 14.22
C GLY A 261 -23.75 -1.08 14.12
N ALA A 262 -23.47 -2.26 13.56
CA ALA A 262 -22.11 -2.74 13.31
C ALA A 262 -21.37 -1.99 12.18
N LEU A 263 -22.11 -1.39 11.24
CA LEU A 263 -21.65 -0.74 10.01
C LEU A 263 -22.12 0.73 9.94
N VAL A 264 -21.70 1.58 10.89
CA VAL A 264 -22.10 2.99 10.90
C VAL A 264 -21.20 3.81 9.98
N GLY A 265 -21.82 4.58 9.09
CA GLY A 265 -21.15 5.46 8.12
C GLY A 265 -21.15 4.94 6.67
N LEU A 266 -21.48 3.67 6.45
CA LEU A 266 -21.51 3.07 5.11
C LEU A 266 -22.70 3.65 4.33
N LYS A 267 -22.41 4.40 3.25
CA LYS A 267 -23.43 5.11 2.46
C LYS A 267 -23.04 5.09 0.99
N GLY A 268 -23.93 4.59 0.14
CA GLY A 268 -23.59 4.24 -1.24
C GLY A 268 -22.62 3.06 -1.33
N GLY A 269 -22.16 2.78 -2.54
CA GLY A 269 -21.17 1.72 -2.78
C GLY A 269 -21.68 0.32 -2.43
N ASN A 270 -20.83 -0.49 -1.78
CA ASN A 270 -20.95 -1.94 -1.72
C ASN A 270 -20.70 -2.51 -0.32
N LEU A 271 -21.58 -3.41 0.11
CA LEU A 271 -21.37 -4.37 1.20
C LEU A 271 -21.31 -5.79 0.61
N ASP A 272 -20.13 -6.41 0.62
CA ASP A 272 -19.96 -7.77 0.13
C ASP A 272 -19.83 -8.76 1.29
N VAL A 273 -20.91 -9.50 1.55
CA VAL A 273 -21.00 -10.55 2.59
C VAL A 273 -21.16 -11.94 1.96
N ARG A 274 -20.80 -12.12 0.69
CA ARG A 274 -20.92 -13.41 -0.01
C ARG A 274 -20.14 -14.53 0.64
N TYR A 275 -20.59 -15.77 0.47
CA TYR A 275 -19.93 -16.97 1.00
C TYR A 275 -19.65 -16.87 2.51
N ASN A 276 -20.68 -16.53 3.28
CA ASN A 276 -20.70 -16.53 4.73
C ASN A 276 -21.76 -17.53 5.24
N GLN A 277 -22.08 -17.48 6.54
CA GLN A 277 -23.05 -18.37 7.20
C GLN A 277 -24.32 -17.62 7.66
N LEU A 278 -24.67 -16.51 7.01
CA LEU A 278 -25.85 -15.72 7.36
C LEU A 278 -27.12 -16.51 7.01
N THR A 279 -28.01 -16.70 7.98
CA THR A 279 -29.31 -17.36 7.75
C THR A 279 -30.44 -16.40 7.41
N GLU A 280 -30.23 -15.10 7.56
CA GLU A 280 -31.22 -14.06 7.22
C GLU A 280 -30.52 -12.74 6.87
N LEU A 281 -31.23 -11.88 6.13
CA LEU A 281 -30.86 -10.46 5.97
C LEU A 281 -31.76 -9.64 6.89
N ALA A 282 -31.39 -9.57 8.18
CA ALA A 282 -32.17 -8.92 9.23
C ALA A 282 -32.50 -7.45 8.91
N GLU A 283 -33.80 -7.10 8.91
CA GLU A 283 -34.28 -5.77 8.49
C GLU A 283 -33.56 -4.62 9.23
N ALA A 284 -33.40 -4.73 10.55
CA ALA A 284 -32.76 -3.71 11.38
C ALA A 284 -31.29 -3.42 11.02
N VAL A 285 -30.62 -4.34 10.33
CA VAL A 285 -29.21 -4.23 9.90
C VAL A 285 -29.13 -3.72 8.47
N PHE A 286 -29.83 -4.38 7.54
CA PHE A 286 -29.65 -4.14 6.11
C PHE A 286 -30.52 -3.00 5.56
N ARG A 287 -31.72 -2.78 6.12
CA ARG A 287 -32.62 -1.73 5.62
C ARG A 287 -32.04 -0.32 5.74
N PRO A 288 -31.40 0.10 6.86
CA PRO A 288 -30.76 1.42 6.94
C PRO A 288 -29.64 1.61 5.90
N LEU A 289 -28.88 0.54 5.60
CA LEU A 289 -27.81 0.56 4.60
C LEU A 289 -28.39 0.70 3.19
N MET A 290 -29.44 -0.05 2.86
CA MET A 290 -30.12 0.04 1.56
C MET A 290 -30.87 1.38 1.39
N ASP A 291 -31.44 1.95 2.46
CA ASP A 291 -32.00 3.31 2.45
C ASP A 291 -30.91 4.37 2.13
N ASP A 292 -29.68 4.15 2.59
CA ASP A 292 -28.48 4.93 2.23
C ASP A 292 -27.85 4.50 0.87
N SER A 293 -28.57 3.73 0.04
CA SER A 293 -28.16 3.28 -1.31
C SER A 293 -26.94 2.36 -1.37
N VAL A 294 -26.66 1.60 -0.31
CA VAL A 294 -25.64 0.54 -0.30
C VAL A 294 -26.15 -0.67 -1.09
N TYR A 295 -25.36 -1.16 -2.05
CA TYR A 295 -25.63 -2.42 -2.75
C TYR A 295 -25.05 -3.60 -1.95
N VAL A 296 -25.84 -4.65 -1.74
CA VAL A 296 -25.50 -5.79 -0.88
C VAL A 296 -25.29 -7.04 -1.72
N PHE A 297 -24.08 -7.60 -1.69
CA PHE A 297 -23.80 -8.92 -2.25
C PHE A 297 -23.91 -9.97 -1.14
N ALA A 298 -24.89 -10.87 -1.23
CA ALA A 298 -25.23 -11.89 -0.23
C ALA A 298 -25.25 -13.32 -0.79
N SER A 299 -25.02 -13.54 -2.08
CA SER A 299 -24.92 -14.89 -2.67
C SER A 299 -23.96 -15.84 -1.94
N GLY A 300 -24.31 -17.13 -1.90
CA GLY A 300 -23.54 -18.15 -1.18
C GLY A 300 -23.75 -18.19 0.34
N ASN A 301 -24.72 -17.46 0.89
CA ASN A 301 -25.18 -17.60 2.27
C ASN A 301 -26.36 -18.59 2.38
N PRO A 302 -26.51 -19.33 3.49
CA PRO A 302 -27.61 -20.26 3.73
C PRO A 302 -28.90 -19.54 4.19
N LEU A 303 -29.43 -18.62 3.38
CA LEU A 303 -30.59 -17.81 3.74
C LEU A 303 -31.86 -18.66 3.92
N ASP A 304 -32.51 -18.58 5.08
CA ASP A 304 -33.91 -18.94 5.22
C ASP A 304 -34.77 -17.85 4.56
N CYS A 305 -35.89 -18.28 3.97
CA CYS A 305 -36.71 -17.45 3.08
C CYS A 305 -38.19 -17.46 3.51
N GLY A 306 -38.41 -17.41 4.82
CA GLY A 306 -39.67 -17.15 5.48
C GLY A 306 -39.92 -15.64 5.69
N CYS A 307 -40.67 -15.31 6.73
CA CYS A 307 -41.13 -13.95 6.99
C CYS A 307 -40.00 -12.94 7.28
N GLU A 308 -38.83 -13.41 7.70
CA GLU A 308 -37.63 -12.64 7.99
C GLU A 308 -37.09 -11.85 6.79
N ILE A 309 -37.35 -12.30 5.55
CA ILE A 309 -37.00 -11.56 4.31
C ILE A 309 -38.21 -10.88 3.64
N ALA A 310 -39.40 -10.91 4.25
CA ALA A 310 -40.61 -10.33 3.64
C ALA A 310 -40.44 -8.84 3.32
N TRP A 311 -39.74 -8.08 4.17
CA TRP A 311 -39.43 -6.65 3.98
C TRP A 311 -38.61 -6.37 2.71
N LEU A 312 -37.79 -7.33 2.30
CA LEU A 312 -36.91 -7.26 1.14
C LEU A 312 -37.68 -7.64 -0.12
N VAL A 313 -38.30 -8.82 -0.14
CA VAL A 313 -39.02 -9.38 -1.30
C VAL A 313 -40.24 -8.54 -1.69
N THR A 314 -40.92 -7.89 -0.74
CA THR A 314 -42.08 -7.02 -1.02
C THR A 314 -41.70 -5.61 -1.50
N SER A 315 -40.41 -5.32 -1.67
CA SER A 315 -39.89 -4.00 -2.05
C SER A 315 -38.97 -4.09 -3.27
N ASP A 316 -39.49 -3.75 -4.45
CA ASP A 316 -38.67 -3.58 -5.67
C ASP A 316 -37.46 -2.67 -5.43
N THR A 317 -37.57 -1.68 -4.53
CA THR A 317 -36.47 -0.74 -4.22
C THR A 317 -35.31 -1.44 -3.52
N TYR A 318 -35.58 -2.35 -2.59
CA TYR A 318 -34.56 -3.10 -1.87
C TYR A 318 -34.05 -4.30 -2.67
N MET A 319 -34.91 -4.95 -3.46
CA MET A 319 -34.50 -6.02 -4.39
C MET A 319 -33.50 -5.53 -5.45
N ASN A 320 -33.62 -4.29 -5.94
CA ASN A 320 -32.64 -3.70 -6.87
C ASN A 320 -31.28 -3.35 -6.20
N LEU A 321 -31.16 -3.50 -4.88
CA LEU A 321 -29.94 -3.29 -4.10
C LEU A 321 -29.36 -4.61 -3.54
N LEU A 322 -29.82 -5.75 -4.04
CA LEU A 322 -29.31 -7.09 -3.73
C LEU A 322 -28.65 -7.70 -4.98
N ASP A 323 -27.68 -8.60 -4.80
CA ASP A 323 -27.12 -9.38 -5.91
C ASP A 323 -28.11 -10.43 -6.46
N ASP A 324 -28.20 -10.51 -7.80
CA ASP A 324 -29.14 -11.40 -8.51
C ASP A 324 -28.95 -12.89 -8.16
N ASP A 325 -27.76 -13.28 -7.72
CA ASP A 325 -27.36 -14.64 -7.34
C ASP A 325 -27.72 -15.00 -5.87
N ALA A 326 -28.32 -14.08 -5.11
CA ALA A 326 -28.79 -14.37 -3.75
C ALA A 326 -29.86 -15.47 -3.77
N SER A 327 -29.65 -16.53 -2.99
CA SER A 327 -30.48 -17.73 -3.00
C SER A 327 -30.80 -18.24 -1.60
N CYS A 328 -31.99 -18.84 -1.49
CA CYS A 328 -32.49 -19.50 -0.31
C CYS A 328 -31.80 -20.85 -0.08
N THR A 329 -31.88 -21.41 1.13
CA THR A 329 -31.47 -22.79 1.45
C THR A 329 -32.14 -23.86 0.59
N SER A 330 -33.29 -23.55 -0.02
CA SER A 330 -33.98 -24.40 -1.01
C SER A 330 -33.30 -24.45 -2.39
N GLY A 331 -32.36 -23.53 -2.67
CA GLY A 331 -31.76 -23.30 -3.98
C GLY A 331 -32.57 -22.40 -4.92
N GLN A 332 -33.72 -21.87 -4.48
CA GLN A 332 -34.48 -20.86 -5.23
C GLN A 332 -33.80 -19.48 -5.08
N LEU A 333 -33.77 -18.67 -6.14
CA LEU A 333 -33.28 -17.29 -6.06
C LEU A 333 -34.25 -16.42 -5.26
N VAL A 334 -33.74 -15.48 -4.46
CA VAL A 334 -34.56 -14.54 -3.69
C VAL A 334 -35.40 -13.66 -4.64
N SER A 335 -34.85 -13.34 -5.81
CA SER A 335 -35.51 -12.62 -6.91
C SER A 335 -36.63 -13.40 -7.62
N GLU A 336 -36.75 -14.71 -7.40
CA GLU A 336 -37.81 -15.58 -7.94
C GLU A 336 -38.93 -15.88 -6.94
N LEU A 337 -38.90 -15.30 -5.74
CA LEU A 337 -39.94 -15.46 -4.73
C LEU A 337 -41.17 -14.60 -5.08
N ASP A 338 -42.38 -15.16 -4.95
CA ASP A 338 -43.63 -14.43 -5.18
C ASP A 338 -43.96 -13.52 -3.97
N PRO A 339 -43.93 -12.18 -4.11
CA PRO A 339 -44.20 -11.26 -3.00
C PRO A 339 -45.59 -11.45 -2.39
N ALA A 340 -46.58 -11.86 -3.19
CA ALA A 340 -47.96 -12.01 -2.74
C ALA A 340 -48.16 -13.19 -1.78
N MET A 341 -47.19 -14.10 -1.66
CA MET A 341 -47.21 -15.13 -0.61
C MET A 341 -46.92 -14.56 0.77
N PHE A 342 -46.05 -13.55 0.86
CA PHE A 342 -45.67 -12.94 2.14
C PHE A 342 -46.82 -12.12 2.73
N ASP A 343 -47.60 -11.39 1.92
CA ASP A 343 -48.83 -10.67 2.32
C ASP A 343 -49.93 -11.53 2.96
N VAL A 344 -49.82 -12.86 2.89
CA VAL A 344 -50.81 -13.84 3.37
C VAL A 344 -50.30 -14.66 4.56
N ILE A 345 -48.99 -14.82 4.66
CA ILE A 345 -48.32 -15.71 5.63
C ILE A 345 -47.66 -14.91 6.76
N CYS A 346 -47.36 -13.64 6.50
CA CYS A 346 -46.70 -12.67 7.38
C CYS A 346 -47.58 -11.43 7.59
#